data_AF-A0A661SQH6-F1
#
_entry.id   AF-A0A661SQH6-F1
#
_cell.length_a   1.000
_cell.length_b   1.000
_cell.length_c   1.000
_cell.angle_alpha   90.00
_cell.angle_beta   90.00
_cell.angle_gamma   90.00
#
_symmetry.space_group_name_H-M   'P 1'
#
loop_
_entity.id
_entity.type
_entity.pdbx_description
1 polymer ?
#
loop_
_entity_poly.entity_id
_entity_poly.type
_entity_poly.pdbx_seq_one_letter_code
_entity_poly.pdbx_strand_id
1 'polypeptide(L)'
;VCCNLDDKPGYSGVRNPLYENSNTVLLLGDAKETVRQLLENLSETSPATEESSGRDNPQDSKKEHLDSAITALSSAKKIIIIPGYGMALAQAQFKVVELASLLESMGAEVRFAIHPVAGRMPGHMNVLLAEAEVDYDKLCEMDEINSEFSQTDAVLVFGACDVVNPAAMDTKGTPISGMPILTAHDAKNIIVCNFDAKPGYSGVENTLYENPKTIMVLGDAASTAYDLTDALKAQN
;
A
#
# COMPACT_ATOMS: atom_id res chain seq x y z
N VAL A 1 -24.13 15.71 -13.33
CA VAL A 1 -24.11 14.23 -13.44
C VAL A 1 -23.54 13.71 -12.14
N CYS A 2 -24.26 12.82 -11.47
CA CYS A 2 -23.82 12.15 -10.25
C CYS A 2 -23.64 10.67 -10.58
N CYS A 3 -22.42 10.14 -10.43
CA CYS A 3 -22.16 8.71 -10.57
C CYS A 3 -22.11 8.12 -9.17
N ASN A 4 -23.07 7.26 -8.81
CA ASN A 4 -23.13 6.65 -7.49
C ASN A 4 -23.51 5.18 -7.61
N LEU A 5 -23.11 4.36 -6.64
CA LEU A 5 -23.41 2.93 -6.69
C LEU A 5 -24.92 2.64 -6.63
N ASP A 6 -25.62 3.33 -5.73
CA ASP A 6 -27.07 3.27 -5.58
C ASP A 6 -27.64 4.65 -5.19
N ASP A 7 -28.94 4.73 -4.94
CA ASP A 7 -29.63 5.94 -4.46
C ASP A 7 -29.87 5.93 -2.94
N LYS A 8 -29.27 4.98 -2.23
CA LYS A 8 -29.53 4.79 -0.80
C LYS A 8 -28.82 5.85 0.03
N PRO A 9 -29.35 6.14 1.23
CA PRO A 9 -28.63 6.94 2.21
C PRO A 9 -27.26 6.35 2.54
N GLY A 10 -26.25 7.21 2.64
CA GLY A 10 -24.94 6.83 3.17
C GLY A 10 -24.96 6.68 4.70
N TYR A 11 -23.80 6.83 5.32
CA TYR A 11 -23.62 6.67 6.78
C TYR A 11 -24.60 7.47 7.65
N SER A 12 -25.03 8.65 7.18
CA SER A 12 -25.97 9.49 7.91
C SER A 12 -27.40 8.94 7.98
N GLY A 13 -27.77 7.95 7.15
CA GLY A 13 -29.13 7.44 7.04
C GLY A 13 -30.11 8.43 6.38
N VAL A 14 -29.65 9.60 5.93
CA VAL A 14 -30.45 10.63 5.28
C VAL A 14 -30.32 10.52 3.76
N ARG A 15 -31.45 10.50 3.04
CA ARG A 15 -31.46 10.53 1.57
C ARG A 15 -30.82 11.81 1.04
N ASN A 16 -30.08 11.71 -0.06
CA ASN A 16 -29.45 12.86 -0.71
C ASN A 16 -30.44 13.57 -1.65
N PRO A 17 -30.95 14.77 -1.31
CA PRO A 17 -31.94 15.46 -2.15
C PRO A 17 -31.42 15.84 -3.54
N LEU A 18 -30.08 15.91 -3.70
CA LEU A 18 -29.45 16.18 -4.99
C LEU A 18 -29.89 15.19 -6.07
N TYR A 19 -30.18 13.94 -5.71
CA TYR A 19 -30.54 12.87 -6.65
C TYR A 19 -31.89 13.08 -7.33
N GLU A 20 -32.76 13.88 -6.71
CA GLU A 20 -34.12 14.16 -7.19
C GLU A 20 -34.20 15.51 -7.94
N ASN A 21 -33.13 16.30 -7.94
CA ASN A 21 -33.12 17.60 -8.59
C ASN A 21 -33.23 17.46 -10.11
N SER A 22 -34.05 18.31 -10.75
CA SER A 22 -34.29 18.30 -12.20
C SER A 22 -33.04 18.58 -13.06
N ASN A 23 -32.01 19.19 -12.48
CA ASN A 23 -30.72 19.43 -13.13
C ASN A 23 -29.68 18.31 -12.85
N THR A 24 -30.09 17.24 -12.18
CA THR A 24 -29.22 16.12 -11.83
C THR A 24 -29.55 14.90 -12.68
N VAL A 25 -28.53 14.42 -13.39
CA VAL A 25 -28.55 13.09 -14.00
C VAL A 25 -27.83 12.15 -13.04
N LEU A 26 -28.58 11.28 -12.37
CA LEU A 26 -28.02 10.23 -11.52
C LEU A 26 -27.75 9.00 -12.39
N LEU A 27 -26.51 8.53 -12.37
CA LEU A 27 -26.07 7.32 -13.03
C LEU A 27 -25.69 6.30 -11.95
N LEU A 28 -26.40 5.18 -11.95
CA LEU A 28 -26.24 4.13 -10.95
C LEU A 28 -25.25 3.07 -11.42
N GLY A 29 -24.38 2.63 -10.53
CA GLY A 29 -23.40 1.58 -10.78
C GLY A 29 -22.00 1.95 -10.29
N ASP A 30 -21.02 1.12 -10.64
CA ASP A 30 -19.62 1.41 -10.33
C ASP A 30 -19.20 2.74 -10.98
N ALA A 31 -18.65 3.65 -10.17
CA ALA A 31 -18.34 5.01 -10.61
C ALA A 31 -17.24 5.04 -11.68
N LYS A 32 -16.26 4.13 -11.60
CA LYS A 32 -15.18 4.04 -12.59
C LYS A 32 -15.74 3.60 -13.94
N GLU A 33 -16.59 2.58 -13.95
CA GLU A 33 -17.23 2.08 -15.16
C GLU A 33 -18.18 3.12 -15.78
N THR A 34 -18.97 3.79 -14.94
CA THR A 34 -19.91 4.83 -15.39
C THR A 34 -19.17 6.00 -16.04
N VAL A 35 -18.04 6.43 -15.47
CA VAL A 35 -17.19 7.47 -16.05
C VAL A 35 -16.55 7.00 -17.36
N ARG A 36 -16.11 5.74 -17.44
CA ARG A 36 -15.58 5.15 -18.69
C ARG A 36 -16.62 5.23 -19.81
N GLN A 37 -17.85 4.79 -19.55
CA GLN A 37 -18.94 4.84 -20.53
C GLN A 37 -19.30 6.27 -20.94
N LEU A 38 -19.31 7.22 -20.00
CA LEU A 38 -19.52 8.63 -20.31
C LEU A 38 -18.43 9.17 -21.23
N LEU A 39 -17.17 8.85 -20.94
CA LEU A 39 -16.04 9.27 -21.77
C LEU A 39 -16.14 8.66 -23.16
N GLU A 40 -16.46 7.37 -23.28
CA GLU A 40 -16.64 6.70 -24.59
C GLU A 40 -17.75 7.34 -25.42
N ASN A 41 -18.90 7.62 -24.78
CA ASN A 41 -20.04 8.25 -25.46
C ASN A 41 -19.78 9.72 -25.84
N LEU A 42 -18.93 10.42 -25.08
CA LEU A 42 -18.50 11.79 -25.43
C LEU A 42 -17.39 11.80 -26.49
N SER A 43 -16.66 10.69 -26.63
CA SER A 43 -15.50 10.53 -27.50
C SER A 43 -15.85 9.73 -28.76
N GLU A 44 -17.00 9.95 -29.40
CA GLU A 44 -17.22 9.49 -30.79
C GLU A 44 -16.26 10.20 -31.77
N THR A 45 -14.96 9.90 -31.62
CA THR A 45 -13.84 9.97 -32.56
C THR A 45 -12.68 9.18 -31.95
N SER A 46 -12.59 7.92 -32.38
CA SER A 46 -11.45 6.96 -32.32
C SER A 46 -11.05 6.35 -30.97
N PRO A 47 -10.88 5.00 -30.90
CA PRO A 47 -10.28 4.35 -29.74
C PRO A 47 -8.76 4.47 -29.78
N ALA A 48 -8.17 4.89 -28.66
CA ALA A 48 -6.74 4.74 -28.39
C ALA A 48 -6.49 3.37 -27.75
N THR A 49 -5.61 2.60 -28.37
CA THR A 49 -5.13 1.29 -27.96
C THR A 49 -4.35 1.38 -26.64
N GLU A 50 -4.66 0.52 -25.67
CA GLU A 50 -3.78 0.27 -24.52
C GLU A 50 -2.58 -0.56 -25.00
N GLU A 51 -1.37 0.00 -24.87
CA GLU A 51 -0.13 -0.73 -25.08
C GLU A 51 0.27 -1.49 -23.82
N SER A 52 0.22 -2.81 -23.91
CA SER A 52 0.95 -3.72 -23.03
C SER A 52 2.43 -3.74 -23.44
N SER A 53 3.32 -3.31 -22.56
CA SER A 53 4.76 -3.62 -22.59
C SER A 53 5.09 -4.35 -21.29
N GLY A 54 5.91 -5.39 -21.21
CA GLY A 54 6.71 -6.17 -22.14
C GLY A 54 7.34 -7.23 -21.22
N ARG A 55 7.24 -8.51 -21.57
CA ARG A 55 7.69 -9.61 -20.71
C ARG A 55 9.21 -9.76 -20.80
N ASP A 56 9.94 -9.28 -19.80
CA ASP A 56 11.13 -10.01 -19.33
C ASP A 56 10.65 -11.14 -18.44
N ASN A 57 11.31 -12.30 -18.44
CA ASN A 57 10.89 -13.47 -17.68
C ASN A 57 11.19 -13.22 -16.17
N PRO A 58 10.23 -12.77 -15.34
CA PRO A 58 10.47 -12.24 -13.99
C PRO A 58 10.10 -13.25 -12.89
N GLN A 59 9.80 -14.50 -13.28
CA GLN A 59 9.03 -15.42 -12.45
C GLN A 59 9.90 -16.23 -11.50
N ASP A 60 11.14 -16.54 -11.89
CA ASP A 60 12.11 -17.24 -11.03
C ASP A 60 12.68 -16.31 -9.95
N SER A 61 13.03 -15.06 -10.31
CA SER A 61 13.49 -14.06 -9.33
C SER A 61 12.40 -13.68 -8.34
N LYS A 62 11.14 -13.50 -8.80
CA LYS A 62 10.01 -13.24 -7.90
C LYS A 62 9.83 -14.38 -6.88
N LYS A 63 9.99 -15.63 -7.30
CA LYS A 63 9.87 -16.78 -6.41
C LYS A 63 11.00 -16.83 -5.38
N GLU A 64 12.24 -16.62 -5.78
CA GLU A 64 13.38 -16.57 -4.84
C GLU A 64 13.24 -15.46 -3.79
N HIS A 65 12.79 -14.27 -4.20
CA HIS A 65 12.51 -13.17 -3.28
C HIS A 65 11.35 -13.49 -2.35
N LEU A 66 10.30 -14.14 -2.85
CA LEU A 66 9.19 -14.60 -2.02
C LEU A 66 9.67 -15.62 -0.97
N ASP A 67 10.38 -16.67 -1.38
CA ASP A 67 10.91 -17.69 -0.45
C ASP A 67 11.83 -17.08 0.62
N SER A 68 12.64 -16.09 0.24
CA SER A 68 13.48 -15.33 1.17
C SER A 68 12.65 -14.51 2.16
N ALA A 69 11.60 -13.83 1.68
CA ALA A 69 10.68 -13.07 2.52
C ALA A 69 9.94 -14.00 3.52
N ILE A 70 9.47 -15.15 3.07
CA ILE A 70 8.82 -16.14 3.92
C ILE A 70 9.77 -16.63 5.01
N THR A 71 11.03 -16.94 4.66
CA THR A 71 12.05 -17.35 5.65
C THR A 71 12.28 -16.28 6.72
N ALA A 72 12.35 -15.01 6.32
CA ALA A 72 12.50 -13.90 7.25
C ALA A 72 11.27 -13.74 8.16
N LEU A 73 10.06 -13.86 7.60
CA LEU A 73 8.80 -13.68 8.33
C LEU A 73 8.48 -14.83 9.28
N SER A 74 8.72 -16.08 8.89
CA SER A 74 8.41 -17.28 9.70
C SER A 74 9.16 -17.31 11.04
N SER A 75 10.31 -16.65 11.13
CA SER A 75 11.13 -16.59 12.36
C SER A 75 11.02 -15.28 13.14
N ALA A 76 10.38 -14.26 12.56
CA ALA A 76 10.28 -12.93 13.14
C ALA A 76 9.36 -12.91 14.38
N LYS A 77 9.76 -12.16 15.42
CA LYS A 77 8.96 -11.95 16.63
C LYS A 77 8.46 -10.53 16.76
N LYS A 78 9.16 -9.55 16.18
CA LYS A 78 8.69 -8.18 16.06
C LYS A 78 8.62 -7.78 14.60
N ILE A 79 7.42 -7.43 14.13
CA ILE A 79 7.15 -7.06 12.76
C ILE A 79 6.49 -5.68 12.72
N ILE A 80 7.01 -4.80 11.88
CA ILE A 80 6.40 -3.49 11.62
C ILE A 80 5.93 -3.44 10.18
N ILE A 81 4.66 -3.10 9.97
CA ILE A 81 4.06 -2.89 8.65
C ILE A 81 4.02 -1.39 8.36
N ILE A 82 4.56 -0.99 7.22
CA ILE A 82 4.55 0.39 6.72
C ILE A 82 3.61 0.46 5.51
N PRO A 83 2.37 0.92 5.68
CA PRO A 83 1.43 1.12 4.59
C PRO A 83 1.73 2.42 3.83
N GLY A 84 1.56 2.39 2.52
CA GLY A 84 1.74 3.54 1.64
C GLY A 84 0.68 3.64 0.55
N TYR A 85 0.87 4.58 -0.37
CA TYR A 85 -0.11 4.86 -1.41
C TYR A 85 -0.36 3.69 -2.36
N GLY A 86 0.64 2.86 -2.63
CA GLY A 86 0.46 1.65 -3.44
C GLY A 86 -0.50 0.64 -2.83
N MET A 87 -0.57 0.55 -1.49
CA MET A 87 -1.58 -0.26 -0.79
C MET A 87 -3.00 0.26 -1.07
N ALA A 88 -3.18 1.59 -1.04
CA ALA A 88 -4.46 2.22 -1.33
C ALA A 88 -4.90 2.02 -2.78
N LEU A 89 -3.98 2.19 -3.75
CA LEU A 89 -4.26 1.96 -5.17
C LEU A 89 -4.69 0.52 -5.45
N ALA A 90 -4.06 -0.45 -4.78
CA ALA A 90 -4.35 -1.86 -4.91
C ALA A 90 -5.58 -2.32 -4.09
N GLN A 91 -6.17 -1.45 -3.26
CA GLN A 91 -7.20 -1.82 -2.29
C GLN A 91 -6.77 -3.01 -1.41
N ALA A 92 -5.50 -3.00 -1.00
CA ALA A 92 -4.85 -4.13 -0.35
C ALA A 92 -5.04 -4.17 1.18
N GLN A 93 -5.70 -3.17 1.78
CA GLN A 93 -5.81 -3.02 3.24
C GLN A 93 -6.32 -4.29 3.93
N PHE A 94 -7.38 -4.92 3.42
CA PHE A 94 -7.92 -6.16 3.98
C PHE A 94 -6.95 -7.34 3.89
N LYS A 95 -6.15 -7.42 2.82
CA LYS A 95 -5.17 -8.49 2.62
C LYS A 95 -3.93 -8.31 3.48
N VAL A 96 -3.49 -7.07 3.66
CA VAL A 96 -2.40 -6.74 4.58
C VAL A 96 -2.80 -7.04 6.02
N VAL A 97 -4.06 -6.76 6.41
CA VAL A 97 -4.58 -7.11 7.74
C VAL A 97 -4.71 -8.63 7.90
N GLU A 98 -5.20 -9.36 6.88
CA GLU A 98 -5.23 -10.83 6.90
C GLU A 98 -3.82 -11.42 7.15
N LEU A 99 -2.81 -10.89 6.45
CA LEU A 99 -1.40 -11.28 6.65
C LEU A 99 -0.92 -10.94 8.07
N ALA A 100 -1.23 -9.75 8.58
CA ALA A 100 -0.88 -9.34 9.93
C ALA A 100 -1.46 -10.30 10.98
N SER A 101 -2.74 -10.64 10.87
CA SER A 101 -3.40 -11.59 11.78
C SER A 101 -2.80 -13.00 11.70
N LEU A 102 -2.38 -13.44 10.51
CA LEU A 102 -1.67 -14.72 10.38
C LEU A 102 -0.33 -14.69 11.13
N LEU A 103 0.47 -13.64 10.94
CA LEU A 103 1.77 -13.47 11.61
C LEU A 103 1.59 -13.40 13.14
N GLU A 104 0.55 -12.73 13.63
CA GLU A 104 0.19 -12.71 15.05
C GLU A 104 -0.18 -14.10 15.56
N SER A 105 -0.95 -14.89 14.78
CA SER A 105 -1.28 -16.27 15.14
C SER A 105 -0.06 -17.19 15.20
N MET A 106 1.02 -16.83 14.50
CA MET A 106 2.34 -17.49 14.56
C MET A 106 3.20 -16.99 15.73
N GLY A 107 2.66 -16.08 16.56
CA GLY A 107 3.29 -15.57 17.77
C GLY A 107 4.25 -14.40 17.54
N ALA A 108 4.09 -13.65 16.46
CA ALA A 108 4.77 -12.37 16.26
C ALA A 108 3.94 -11.21 16.84
N GLU A 109 4.61 -10.19 17.35
CA GLU A 109 4.05 -8.87 17.63
C GLU A 109 4.03 -8.06 16.33
N VAL A 110 2.86 -7.63 15.88
CA VAL A 110 2.69 -6.86 14.64
C VAL A 110 2.16 -5.46 14.95
N ARG A 111 2.85 -4.43 14.46
CA ARG A 111 2.43 -3.02 14.59
C ARG A 111 2.44 -2.32 13.23
N PHE A 112 1.61 -1.30 13.07
CA PHE A 112 1.53 -0.49 11.86
C PHE A 112 2.18 0.87 12.10
N ALA A 113 3.21 1.18 11.32
CA ALA A 113 3.90 2.46 11.37
C ALA A 113 3.32 3.43 10.33
N ILE A 114 2.64 4.47 10.80
CA ILE A 114 1.97 5.44 9.93
C ILE A 114 2.85 6.68 9.78
N HIS A 115 3.22 6.97 8.54
CA HIS A 115 3.86 8.23 8.21
C HIS A 115 2.79 9.33 8.02
N PRO A 116 2.96 10.55 8.56
CA PRO A 116 1.93 11.59 8.52
C PRO A 116 1.51 12.04 7.12
N VAL A 117 2.40 11.87 6.13
CA VAL A 117 2.13 12.14 4.71
C VAL A 117 2.08 10.88 3.82
N ALA A 118 1.90 9.68 4.41
CA ALA A 118 1.63 8.48 3.62
C ALA A 118 0.30 8.61 2.85
N GLY A 119 0.32 8.32 1.56
CA GLY A 119 -0.85 8.39 0.69
C GLY A 119 -0.93 9.68 -0.14
N ARG A 120 -2.15 10.19 -0.31
CA ARG A 120 -2.48 11.41 -1.09
C ARG A 120 -3.43 12.37 -0.38
N MET A 121 -3.76 12.08 0.88
CA MET A 121 -4.55 12.96 1.76
C MET A 121 -4.07 12.79 3.21
N PRO A 122 -4.19 13.81 4.07
CA PRO A 122 -3.91 13.64 5.50
C PRO A 122 -4.75 12.49 6.09
N GLY A 123 -4.12 11.62 6.87
CA GLY A 123 -4.78 10.48 7.50
C GLY A 123 -5.22 9.37 6.52
N HIS A 124 -4.73 9.35 5.27
CA HIS A 124 -5.15 8.36 4.27
C HIS A 124 -5.02 6.93 4.78
N MET A 125 -3.86 6.57 5.36
CA MET A 125 -3.64 5.22 5.87
C MET A 125 -4.50 4.92 7.10
N ASN A 126 -4.70 5.89 8.00
CA ASN A 126 -5.56 5.72 9.17
C ASN A 126 -7.00 5.36 8.75
N VAL A 127 -7.54 6.02 7.73
CA VAL A 127 -8.90 5.73 7.23
C VAL A 127 -8.99 4.32 6.64
N LEU A 128 -8.03 3.90 5.82
CA LEU A 128 -8.05 2.57 5.20
C LEU A 128 -7.84 1.45 6.22
N LEU A 129 -6.99 1.66 7.22
CA LEU A 129 -6.78 0.68 8.28
C LEU A 129 -7.97 0.62 9.24
N ALA A 130 -8.64 1.74 9.50
CA ALA A 130 -9.89 1.75 10.24
C ALA A 130 -11.02 1.03 9.47
N GLU A 131 -11.09 1.21 8.14
CA GLU A 131 -12.00 0.45 7.28
C GLU A 131 -11.72 -1.06 7.34
N ALA A 132 -10.45 -1.45 7.40
CA ALA A 132 -10.02 -2.84 7.55
C ALA A 132 -10.06 -3.35 9.02
N GLU A 133 -10.70 -2.61 9.93
CA GLU A 133 -10.92 -2.98 11.33
C GLU A 133 -9.62 -3.24 12.13
N VAL A 134 -8.54 -2.51 11.84
CA VAL A 134 -7.31 -2.59 12.64
C VAL A 134 -7.50 -1.90 13.99
N ASP A 135 -7.16 -2.59 15.07
CA ASP A 135 -7.15 -2.02 16.42
C ASP A 135 -6.24 -0.79 16.50
N TYR A 136 -6.77 0.31 17.05
CA TYR A 136 -6.04 1.57 17.20
C TYR A 136 -4.72 1.42 17.98
N ASP A 137 -4.65 0.49 18.93
CA ASP A 137 -3.43 0.24 19.73
C ASP A 137 -2.26 -0.31 18.90
N LYS A 138 -2.56 -0.87 17.70
CA LYS A 138 -1.55 -1.33 16.75
C LYS A 138 -1.10 -0.23 15.79
N LEU A 139 -1.84 0.88 15.70
CA LEU A 139 -1.52 2.01 14.84
C LEU A 139 -0.58 2.95 15.60
N CYS A 140 0.65 3.04 15.13
CA CYS A 140 1.66 3.88 15.76
C CYS A 140 2.07 5.00 14.80
N GLU A 141 2.12 6.22 15.33
CA GLU A 141 2.63 7.37 14.59
C GLU A 141 4.15 7.29 14.46
N MET A 142 4.69 7.87 13.38
CA MET A 142 6.12 7.82 13.04
C MET A 142 7.07 8.18 14.20
N ASP A 143 6.76 9.24 14.95
CA ASP A 143 7.63 9.72 16.03
C ASP A 143 7.74 8.73 17.20
N GLU A 144 6.69 7.92 17.41
CA GLU A 144 6.64 6.93 18.49
C GLU A 144 7.38 5.66 18.07
N ILE A 145 7.11 5.18 16.86
CA ILE A 145 7.59 3.87 16.39
C ILE A 145 9.01 3.89 15.84
N ASN A 146 9.56 5.05 15.45
CA ASN A 146 10.90 5.13 14.85
C ASN A 146 12.00 4.56 15.76
N SER A 147 11.86 4.70 17.08
CA SER A 147 12.84 4.17 18.04
C SER A 147 12.86 2.63 18.10
N GLU A 148 11.80 1.97 17.61
CA GLU A 148 11.65 0.52 17.69
C GLU A 148 12.29 -0.22 16.50
N PHE A 149 12.51 0.44 15.35
CA PHE A 149 13.02 -0.23 14.12
C PHE A 149 14.34 -0.98 14.34
N SER A 150 15.24 -0.45 15.15
CA SER A 150 16.53 -1.09 15.48
C SER A 150 16.39 -2.45 16.20
N GLN A 151 15.23 -2.70 16.81
CA GLN A 151 14.90 -3.94 17.51
C GLN A 151 13.89 -4.82 16.73
N THR A 152 13.47 -4.39 15.54
CA THR A 152 12.49 -5.09 14.70
C THR A 152 13.16 -6.17 13.86
N ASP A 153 12.56 -7.36 13.82
CA ASP A 153 13.09 -8.50 13.08
C ASP A 153 12.79 -8.43 11.59
N ALA A 154 11.60 -7.96 11.23
CA ALA A 154 11.20 -7.76 9.84
C ALA A 154 10.30 -6.53 9.69
N VAL A 155 10.54 -5.74 8.65
CA VAL A 155 9.65 -4.65 8.22
C VAL A 155 8.99 -5.04 6.91
N LEU A 156 7.67 -4.85 6.82
CA LEU A 156 6.90 -5.05 5.59
C LEU A 156 6.46 -3.69 5.06
N VAL A 157 7.00 -3.27 3.92
CA VAL A 157 6.63 -2.02 3.26
C VAL A 157 5.62 -2.31 2.15
N PHE A 158 4.38 -1.86 2.31
CA PHE A 158 3.33 -2.04 1.30
C PHE A 158 3.04 -0.74 0.57
N GLY A 159 3.59 -0.58 -0.64
CA GLY A 159 3.29 0.55 -1.50
C GLY A 159 3.79 1.90 -0.99
N ALA A 160 4.81 1.91 -0.12
CA ALA A 160 5.46 3.12 0.35
C ALA A 160 6.80 3.32 -0.39
N CYS A 161 7.12 4.56 -0.75
CA CYS A 161 8.36 4.89 -1.45
C CYS A 161 9.07 6.07 -0.77
N ASP A 162 8.62 7.31 -1.00
CA ASP A 162 9.31 8.50 -0.46
C ASP A 162 9.41 8.51 1.08
N VAL A 163 8.37 8.05 1.77
CA VAL A 163 8.26 8.08 3.25
C VAL A 163 9.18 7.08 3.97
N VAL A 164 9.85 6.20 3.22
CA VAL A 164 10.86 5.26 3.75
C VAL A 164 12.24 5.47 3.12
N ASN A 165 12.42 6.53 2.31
CA ASN A 165 13.62 6.72 1.48
C ASN A 165 14.77 7.38 2.28
N PRO A 166 15.87 6.66 2.61
CA PRO A 166 16.99 7.21 3.36
C PRO A 166 17.67 8.41 2.70
N ALA A 167 17.52 8.58 1.38
CA ALA A 167 18.03 9.75 0.66
C ALA A 167 17.48 11.09 1.19
N ALA A 168 16.35 11.09 1.90
CA ALA A 168 15.84 12.26 2.60
C ALA A 168 16.82 12.78 3.68
N MET A 169 17.56 11.88 4.34
CA MET A 169 18.54 12.23 5.38
C MET A 169 19.94 12.46 4.80
N ASP A 170 20.35 11.59 3.87
CA ASP A 170 21.74 11.52 3.42
C ASP A 170 22.04 12.46 2.24
N THR A 171 21.04 12.77 1.42
CA THR A 171 21.22 13.47 0.15
C THR A 171 20.65 14.89 0.21
N LYS A 172 21.53 15.87 0.12
CA LYS A 172 21.15 17.29 0.05
C LYS A 172 20.69 17.68 -1.35
N GLY A 173 19.73 18.60 -1.41
CA GLY A 173 19.28 19.21 -2.68
C GLY A 173 18.25 18.40 -3.46
N THR A 174 17.74 17.30 -2.89
CA THR A 174 16.58 16.57 -3.44
C THR A 174 15.26 17.17 -2.90
N PRO A 175 14.13 16.95 -3.59
CA PRO A 175 12.81 17.39 -3.10
C PRO A 175 12.41 16.83 -1.73
N ILE A 176 13.03 15.72 -1.30
CA ILE A 176 12.77 15.06 -0.01
C ILE A 176 13.85 15.36 1.05
N SER A 177 14.83 16.21 0.73
CA SER A 177 15.94 16.50 1.65
C SER A 177 15.44 17.14 2.95
N GLY A 178 15.74 16.52 4.08
CA GLY A 178 15.29 16.93 5.41
C GLY A 178 13.86 16.49 5.77
N MET A 179 13.16 15.78 4.89
CA MET A 179 11.87 15.16 5.21
C MET A 179 12.09 14.08 6.27
N PRO A 180 11.38 14.11 7.42
CA PRO A 180 11.35 12.96 8.33
C PRO A 180 10.85 11.73 7.58
N ILE A 181 11.40 10.56 7.89
CA ILE A 181 11.02 9.28 7.29
C ILE A 181 10.83 8.22 8.38
N LEU A 182 10.17 7.13 8.02
CA LEU A 182 10.22 5.90 8.80
C LEU A 182 11.58 5.23 8.57
N THR A 183 12.37 5.01 9.63
CA THR A 183 13.74 4.48 9.53
C THR A 183 13.78 2.95 9.36
N ALA A 184 13.00 2.44 8.39
CA ALA A 184 12.92 1.02 8.06
C ALA A 184 14.30 0.37 7.82
N HIS A 185 15.28 1.15 7.33
CA HIS A 185 16.64 0.71 7.11
C HIS A 185 17.38 0.28 8.40
N ASP A 186 16.87 0.58 9.59
CA ASP A 186 17.44 0.15 10.87
C ASP A 186 17.07 -1.29 11.24
N ALA A 187 16.00 -1.84 10.66
CA ALA A 187 15.51 -3.20 10.95
C ALA A 187 16.44 -4.30 10.44
N LYS A 188 16.28 -5.52 10.96
CA LYS A 188 17.12 -6.67 10.56
C LYS A 188 16.84 -7.13 9.12
N ASN A 189 15.58 -7.22 8.73
CA ASN A 189 15.14 -7.56 7.37
C ASN A 189 14.08 -6.57 6.90
N ILE A 190 14.09 -6.22 5.61
CA ILE A 190 13.18 -5.23 5.02
C ILE A 190 12.56 -5.88 3.79
N ILE A 191 11.25 -6.10 3.80
CA ILE A 191 10.52 -6.71 2.70
C ILE A 191 9.70 -5.60 2.04
N VAL A 192 10.00 -5.28 0.79
CA VAL A 192 9.32 -4.21 0.04
C VAL A 192 8.36 -4.83 -0.98
N CYS A 193 7.07 -4.62 -0.77
CA CYS A 193 5.96 -5.05 -1.60
C CYS A 193 5.44 -3.86 -2.42
N ASN A 194 6.18 -3.50 -3.46
CA ASN A 194 5.84 -2.40 -4.38
C ASN A 194 5.62 -2.91 -5.80
N PHE A 195 4.85 -2.17 -6.59
CA PHE A 195 4.55 -2.56 -7.98
C PHE A 195 5.80 -2.67 -8.86
N ASP A 196 6.70 -1.70 -8.75
CA ASP A 196 8.02 -1.70 -9.37
C ASP A 196 9.03 -1.00 -8.45
N ALA A 197 10.28 -0.86 -8.91
CA ALA A 197 11.35 -0.18 -8.19
C ALA A 197 11.46 1.32 -8.56
N LYS A 198 10.48 1.89 -9.27
CA LYS A 198 10.58 3.27 -9.75
C LYS A 198 10.38 4.28 -8.62
N PRO A 199 10.87 5.52 -8.79
CA PRO A 199 10.63 6.61 -7.86
C PRO A 199 9.16 6.86 -7.53
N GLY A 200 8.93 7.37 -6.32
CA GLY A 200 7.63 7.78 -5.83
C GLY A 200 7.18 9.13 -6.39
N TYR A 201 6.45 9.89 -5.58
CA TYR A 201 5.94 11.21 -5.95
C TYR A 201 7.08 12.22 -6.15
N SER A 202 8.14 12.08 -5.36
CA SER A 202 9.30 12.98 -5.41
C SER A 202 10.15 12.89 -6.68
N GLY A 203 10.05 11.78 -7.42
CA GLY A 203 10.95 11.49 -8.54
C GLY A 203 12.39 11.11 -8.12
N VAL A 204 12.65 10.89 -6.83
CA VAL A 204 13.97 10.49 -6.31
C VAL A 204 14.03 8.97 -6.18
N GLU A 205 15.10 8.36 -6.71
CA GLU A 205 15.38 6.94 -6.53
C GLU A 205 15.49 6.57 -5.05
N ASN A 206 15.01 5.38 -4.68
CA ASN A 206 14.94 4.97 -3.30
C ASN A 206 16.15 4.13 -2.89
N THR A 207 17.06 4.74 -2.13
CA THR A 207 18.29 4.05 -1.67
C THR A 207 18.01 2.89 -0.71
N LEU A 208 16.80 2.79 -0.15
CA LEU A 208 16.36 1.61 0.61
C LEU A 208 16.40 0.33 -0.23
N TYR A 209 16.11 0.43 -1.52
CA TYR A 209 15.99 -0.73 -2.41
C TYR A 209 17.35 -1.38 -2.71
N GLU A 210 18.43 -0.62 -2.53
CA GLU A 210 19.81 -1.10 -2.69
C GLU A 210 20.40 -1.63 -1.37
N ASN A 211 19.69 -1.48 -0.26
CA ASN A 211 20.16 -1.96 1.03
C ASN A 211 20.27 -3.50 1.00
N PRO A 212 21.40 -4.09 1.44
CA PRO A 212 21.58 -5.55 1.41
C PRO A 212 20.60 -6.33 2.30
N LYS A 213 19.92 -5.65 3.23
CA LYS A 213 18.86 -6.22 4.07
C LYS A 213 17.48 -6.19 3.40
N THR A 214 17.37 -5.56 2.23
CA THR A 214 16.12 -5.39 1.50
C THR A 214 15.84 -6.55 0.55
N ILE A 215 14.64 -7.10 0.65
CA ILE A 215 14.08 -8.13 -0.22
C ILE A 215 12.95 -7.47 -1.01
N MET A 216 13.14 -7.32 -2.31
CA MET A 216 12.15 -6.71 -3.20
C MET A 216 11.17 -7.77 -3.71
N VAL A 217 9.93 -7.73 -3.22
CA VAL A 217 8.84 -8.60 -3.67
C VAL A 217 7.94 -7.77 -4.59
N LEU A 218 8.36 -7.65 -5.85
CA LEU A 218 7.67 -6.78 -6.80
C LEU A 218 6.31 -7.34 -7.25
N GLY A 219 5.35 -6.44 -7.40
CA GLY A 219 4.01 -6.73 -7.89
C GLY A 219 2.94 -5.88 -7.21
N ASP A 220 1.70 -6.06 -7.65
CA ASP A 220 0.55 -5.44 -7.00
C ASP A 220 0.51 -5.77 -5.49
N ALA A 221 0.19 -4.78 -4.65
CA ALA A 221 0.29 -4.91 -3.20
C ALA A 221 -0.72 -5.93 -2.63
N ALA A 222 -1.92 -6.03 -3.21
CA ALA A 222 -2.91 -7.01 -2.77
C ALA A 222 -2.47 -8.44 -3.16
N SER A 223 -1.93 -8.58 -4.37
CA SER A 223 -1.42 -9.85 -4.88
C SER A 223 -0.23 -10.35 -4.06
N THR A 224 0.74 -9.48 -3.75
CA THR A 224 1.91 -9.84 -2.93
C THR A 224 1.54 -10.16 -1.48
N ALA A 225 0.59 -9.43 -0.88
CA ALA A 225 0.06 -9.78 0.45
C ALA A 225 -0.63 -11.16 0.45
N TYR A 226 -1.38 -11.48 -0.61
CA TYR A 226 -1.99 -12.80 -0.78
C TYR A 226 -0.92 -13.89 -0.94
N ASP A 227 0.05 -13.71 -1.84
CA ASP A 227 1.13 -14.68 -2.09
C ASP A 227 1.91 -15.00 -0.79
N LEU A 228 2.22 -13.97 0.01
CA LEU A 228 2.86 -14.13 1.32
C LEU A 228 2.00 -14.91 2.31
N THR A 229 0.71 -14.57 2.37
CA THR A 229 -0.26 -15.23 3.28
C THR A 229 -0.41 -16.71 2.94
N ASP A 230 -0.57 -17.03 1.65
CA ASP A 230 -0.77 -18.40 1.18
C ASP A 230 0.47 -19.26 1.43
N ALA A 231 1.66 -18.72 1.11
CA ALA A 231 2.92 -19.41 1.34
C ALA A 231 3.23 -19.63 2.84
N LEU A 232 2.91 -18.67 3.72
CA LEU A 232 3.05 -18.84 5.17
C LEU A 232 2.08 -19.90 5.73
N LYS A 233 0.83 -19.94 5.23
CA LYS A 233 -0.14 -20.98 5.60
C LYS A 233 0.34 -22.37 5.20
N ALA A 234 1.01 -22.51 4.05
CA ALA A 234 1.53 -23.80 3.58
C ALA A 234 2.71 -24.35 4.41
N GLN A 235 3.34 -23.54 5.28
CA GLN A 235 4.40 -23.99 6.19
C GLN A 235 3.88 -24.51 7.54
N ASN A 236 2.62 -24.23 7.88
CA ASN A 236 1.96 -24.63 9.13
C ASN A 236 1.03 -25.84 8.93
#